data_AF-A0A7S1DX41-F1
#
_entry.id   AF-A0A7S1DX41-F1
#
_cell.length_a   1.000
_cell.length_b   1.000
_cell.length_c   1.000
_cell.angle_alpha   90.00
_cell.angle_beta   90.00
_cell.angle_gamma   90.00
#
_symmetry.space_group_name_H-M   'P 1'
#
loop_
_entity.id
_entity.type
_entity.pdbx_description
1 polymer ?
#
loop_
_entity_poly.entity_id
_entity_poly.type
_entity_poly.pdbx_seq_one_letter_code
_entity_poly.pdbx_strand_id
1 'polypeptide(L)'
;RILQPFAPFLALALGLSATAAQAFDEAGIRAAVDTTIGPLMSQHDIPGMAVAITVDGRAYVFNYGVMSRRGQEPVTDHTLFEVGSVTKVLTATLAAYAASL
;
A
#
# COMPACT_ATOMS: atom_id res chain seq x y z
N ARG A 1 -44.69 -15.61 49.85
CA ARG A 1 -43.42 -15.89 49.14
C ARG A 1 -43.80 -16.31 47.73
N ILE A 2 -44.09 -15.36 46.83
CA ILE A 2 -43.13 -14.58 46.02
C ILE A 2 -42.39 -15.50 45.04
N LEU A 3 -42.79 -15.34 43.77
CA LEU A 3 -42.10 -15.57 42.49
C LEU A 3 -41.40 -16.91 42.26
N GLN A 4 -41.88 -17.66 41.25
CA GLN A 4 -41.11 -17.94 40.02
C GLN A 4 -42.07 -18.11 38.83
N PRO A 5 -42.04 -17.25 37.80
CA PRO A 5 -42.58 -17.60 36.50
C PRO A 5 -41.51 -18.26 35.63
N PHE A 6 -41.96 -19.32 34.96
CA PHE A 6 -41.37 -20.05 33.85
C PHE A 6 -40.63 -19.13 32.87
N ALA A 7 -39.37 -19.47 32.56
CA ALA A 7 -38.73 -19.01 31.34
C ALA A 7 -39.35 -19.74 30.14
N PRO A 8 -39.61 -19.02 29.04
CA PRO A 8 -39.26 -19.55 27.75
C PRO A 8 -38.34 -18.60 26.98
N PHE A 9 -37.31 -19.23 26.43
CA PHE A 9 -36.61 -18.84 25.21
C PHE A 9 -37.44 -17.96 24.27
N LEU A 10 -36.92 -16.78 23.90
CA LEU A 10 -36.82 -16.40 22.48
C LEU A 10 -35.79 -15.28 22.28
N ALA A 11 -34.80 -15.59 21.45
CA ALA A 11 -33.72 -14.72 21.04
C ALA A 11 -34.21 -13.60 20.12
N LEU A 12 -33.60 -12.43 20.24
CA LEU A 12 -33.38 -11.55 19.10
C LEU A 12 -32.04 -10.83 19.29
N ALA A 13 -30.95 -11.57 19.06
CA ALA A 13 -29.68 -10.96 18.76
C ALA A 13 -29.84 -10.30 17.38
N LEU A 14 -30.06 -8.98 17.37
CA LEU A 14 -29.86 -8.15 16.19
C LEU A 14 -28.37 -8.22 15.85
N GLY A 15 -27.98 -9.26 15.13
CA GLY A 15 -26.72 -9.31 14.42
C GLY A 15 -26.76 -8.19 13.39
N LEU A 16 -26.25 -7.01 13.75
CA LEU A 16 -25.67 -6.13 12.76
C LEU A 16 -24.47 -6.89 12.20
N SER A 17 -24.72 -7.67 11.15
CA SER A 17 -23.69 -7.97 10.16
C SER A 17 -23.32 -6.64 9.52
N ALA A 18 -22.44 -5.89 10.20
CA ALA A 18 -21.64 -4.91 9.52
C ALA A 18 -20.87 -5.70 8.46
N THR A 19 -21.30 -5.61 7.21
CA THR A 19 -20.41 -5.84 6.07
C THR A 19 -19.26 -4.86 6.26
N ALA A 20 -18.22 -5.31 6.97
CA ALA A 20 -16.93 -4.65 6.91
C ALA A 20 -16.58 -4.67 5.43
N ALA A 21 -16.59 -3.48 4.81
CA ALA A 21 -15.95 -3.30 3.52
C ALA A 21 -14.58 -3.97 3.65
N GLN A 22 -14.28 -4.92 2.77
CA GLN A 22 -12.95 -5.53 2.73
C GLN A 22 -12.00 -4.42 2.28
N ALA A 23 -11.55 -3.60 3.23
CA ALA A 23 -10.39 -2.78 3.03
C ALA A 23 -9.28 -3.72 2.59
N PHE A 24 -8.55 -3.36 1.53
CA PHE A 24 -7.34 -4.10 1.20
C PHE A 24 -6.46 -4.12 2.45
N ASP A 25 -6.27 -5.32 2.98
CA ASP A 25 -5.40 -5.52 4.11
C ASP A 25 -3.97 -5.16 3.66
N GLU A 26 -3.31 -4.31 4.43
CA GLU A 26 -1.94 -3.88 4.14
C GLU A 26 -1.01 -5.09 4.04
N ALA A 27 -1.25 -6.13 4.85
CA ALA A 27 -0.52 -7.39 4.74
C ALA A 27 -0.75 -8.09 3.40
N GLY A 28 -1.98 -8.03 2.86
CA GLY A 28 -2.32 -8.55 1.54
C GLY A 28 -1.65 -7.77 0.41
N ILE A 29 -1.64 -6.43 0.49
CA ILE A 29 -0.93 -5.56 -0.47
C ILE A 29 0.57 -5.88 -0.42
N ARG A 30 1.17 -5.89 0.77
CA ARG A 30 2.60 -6.22 0.94
C ARG A 30 2.94 -7.57 0.35
N ALA A 31 2.14 -8.61 0.63
CA ALA A 31 2.39 -9.95 0.09
C ALA A 31 2.36 -9.96 -1.45
N ALA A 32 1.42 -9.25 -2.07
CA ALA A 32 1.35 -9.12 -3.53
C ALA A 32 2.58 -8.39 -4.11
N VAL A 33 3.07 -7.35 -3.43
CA VAL A 33 4.28 -6.64 -3.85
C VAL A 33 5.52 -7.52 -3.67
N ASP A 34 5.72 -8.10 -2.49
CA ASP A 34 6.91 -8.91 -2.17
C ASP A 34 7.09 -10.09 -3.13
N THR A 35 5.98 -10.77 -3.46
CA THR A 35 5.97 -11.91 -4.40
C THR A 35 6.32 -11.51 -5.84
N THR A 36 6.15 -10.23 -6.20
CA THR A 36 6.47 -9.71 -7.53
C THR A 36 7.88 -9.12 -7.59
N ILE A 37 8.23 -8.30 -6.60
CA ILE A 37 9.45 -7.48 -6.63
C ILE A 37 10.70 -8.30 -6.33
N GLY A 38 10.65 -9.25 -5.38
CA GLY A 38 11.79 -10.10 -5.06
C GLY A 38 12.36 -10.86 -6.27
N PRO A 39 11.53 -11.60 -7.03
CA PRO A 39 11.97 -12.26 -8.25
C PRO A 39 12.50 -11.29 -9.32
N LEU A 40 11.85 -10.14 -9.53
CA LEU A 40 12.30 -9.14 -10.51
C LEU A 40 13.68 -8.57 -10.15
N MET A 41 13.90 -8.25 -8.88
CA MET A 41 15.19 -7.73 -8.43
C MET A 41 16.30 -8.76 -8.65
N SER A 42 16.04 -10.03 -8.34
CA SER A 42 17.01 -11.11 -8.57
C SER A 42 17.27 -11.36 -10.05
N GLN A 43 16.22 -11.40 -10.88
CA GLN A 43 16.33 -11.68 -12.32
C GLN A 43 17.12 -10.60 -13.07
N HIS A 44 16.98 -9.35 -12.65
CA HIS A 44 17.58 -8.20 -13.33
C HIS A 44 18.77 -7.58 -12.58
N ASP A 45 19.24 -8.23 -11.51
CA ASP A 45 20.33 -7.76 -10.65
C ASP A 45 20.13 -6.30 -10.19
N ILE A 46 18.91 -5.99 -9.75
CA ILE A 46 18.52 -4.65 -9.28
C ILE A 46 18.93 -4.52 -7.81
N PRO A 47 19.87 -3.64 -7.45
CA PRO A 47 20.41 -3.57 -6.07
C PRO A 47 19.40 -3.06 -5.04
N GLY A 48 18.52 -2.16 -5.45
CA GLY A 48 17.52 -1.55 -4.59
C GLY A 48 16.36 -0.97 -5.37
N MET A 49 15.19 -0.99 -4.75
CA MET A 49 13.93 -0.55 -5.37
C MET A 49 13.01 0.05 -4.31
N ALA A 50 12.31 1.13 -4.66
CA ALA A 50 11.19 1.66 -3.89
C ALA A 50 9.91 1.50 -4.72
N VAL A 51 8.85 0.97 -4.12
CA VAL A 51 7.57 0.72 -4.77
C VAL A 51 6.46 1.41 -4.01
N ALA A 52 5.80 2.36 -4.66
CA ALA A 52 4.66 3.08 -4.11
C ALA A 52 3.36 2.64 -4.81
N ILE A 53 2.33 2.29 -4.04
CA ILE A 53 1.01 1.88 -4.54
C ILE A 53 -0.07 2.66 -3.81
N THR A 54 -1.04 3.19 -4.56
CA THR A 54 -2.24 3.82 -3.99
C THR A 54 -3.45 2.92 -4.17
N VAL A 55 -4.11 2.55 -3.08
CA VAL A 55 -5.32 1.72 -3.06
C VAL A 55 -6.37 2.43 -2.22
N ASP A 56 -7.58 2.64 -2.76
CA ASP A 56 -8.68 3.35 -2.08
C ASP A 56 -8.26 4.71 -1.49
N GLY A 57 -7.42 5.46 -2.22
CA GLY A 57 -6.90 6.76 -1.80
C GLY A 57 -5.80 6.72 -0.73
N ARG A 58 -5.40 5.54 -0.25
CA ARG A 58 -4.29 5.35 0.70
C ARG A 58 -3.02 4.92 -0.04
N ALA A 59 -1.91 5.61 0.23
CA ALA A 59 -0.61 5.27 -0.33
C ALA A 59 0.16 4.32 0.60
N TYR A 60 0.86 3.36 -0.01
CA TYR A 60 1.73 2.40 0.65
C TYR A 60 3.09 2.44 -0.06
N VAL A 61 4.18 2.47 0.69
CA VAL A 61 5.54 2.48 0.16
C VAL A 61 6.32 1.29 0.72
N PHE A 62 6.99 0.56 -0.17
CA PHE A 62 7.79 -0.60 0.16
C PHE A 62 9.20 -0.43 -0.41
N ASN A 63 10.20 -0.47 0.46
CA ASN A 63 11.61 -0.31 0.09
C ASN A 63 12.34 -1.64 0.18
N TYR A 64 13.19 -1.92 -0.81
CA TYR A 64 13.92 -3.17 -0.95
C TYR A 64 15.39 -2.89 -1.26
N GLY A 65 16.28 -3.70 -0.72
CA GLY A 65 17.70 -3.70 -1.05
C GLY A 65 18.45 -2.43 -0.59
N VAL A 66 19.47 -2.06 -1.36
CA VAL A 66 20.44 -1.00 -1.02
C VAL A 66 20.51 0.08 -2.11
N MET A 67 20.79 1.32 -1.70
CA MET A 67 20.85 2.46 -2.62
C MET A 67 22.14 2.52 -3.46
N SER A 68 23.15 1.72 -3.12
CA SER A 68 24.44 1.67 -3.81
C SER A 68 25.04 0.27 -3.70
N ARG A 69 25.66 -0.23 -4.78
CA ARG A 69 26.42 -1.50 -4.73
C ARG A 69 27.74 -1.39 -3.98
N ARG A 70 28.28 -0.18 -3.88
CA ARG A 70 29.54 0.09 -3.15
C ARG A 70 29.29 0.27 -1.66
N GLY A 71 28.11 0.78 -1.32
CA GLY A 71 27.66 0.96 0.05
C GLY A 71 26.73 -0.19 0.46
N GLN A 72 26.33 -0.18 1.73
CA GLN A 72 25.30 -1.10 2.24
C GLN A 72 24.11 -0.34 2.83
N GLU A 73 23.99 0.96 2.50
CA GLU A 73 22.90 1.78 2.97
C GLU A 73 21.59 1.31 2.34
N PRO A 74 20.55 1.05 3.15
CA PRO A 74 19.28 0.56 2.64
C PRO A 74 18.59 1.62 1.78
N VAL A 75 17.74 1.17 0.86
CA VAL A 75 16.74 2.06 0.27
C VAL A 75 15.76 2.50 1.36
N THR A 76 15.43 3.78 1.36
CA THR A 76 14.50 4.41 2.30
C THR A 76 13.53 5.32 1.53
N ASP A 77 12.52 5.84 2.23
CA ASP A 77 11.57 6.82 1.66
C ASP A 77 12.24 8.12 1.19
N HIS A 78 13.49 8.36 1.60
CA HIS A 78 14.29 9.53 1.21
C HIS A 78 15.36 9.23 0.16
N THR A 79 15.48 7.97 -0.29
CA THR A 79 16.44 7.62 -1.33
C THR A 79 16.04 8.27 -2.65
N LEU A 80 16.97 9.01 -3.25
CA LEU A 80 16.77 9.66 -4.54
C LEU A 80 17.04 8.68 -5.68
N PHE A 81 16.11 8.61 -6.63
CA PHE A 81 16.24 7.86 -7.87
C PHE A 81 16.11 8.80 -9.07
N GLU A 82 16.93 8.57 -10.09
CA GLU A 82 16.72 9.21 -11.39
C GLU A 82 15.51 8.57 -12.08
N VAL A 83 14.48 9.37 -12.39
CA VAL A 83 13.24 8.89 -13.01
C VAL A 83 13.20 9.06 -14.54
N GLY A 84 14.26 9.63 -15.12
CA GLY A 84 14.44 9.78 -16.56
C GLY A 84 13.28 10.50 -17.24
N SER A 85 12.70 9.90 -18.30
CA SER A 85 11.63 10.52 -19.08
C SER A 85 10.33 10.78 -18.29
N VAL A 86 10.15 10.19 -17.11
CA VAL A 86 9.04 10.55 -16.22
C VAL A 86 9.10 12.03 -15.82
N THR A 87 10.30 12.63 -15.75
CA THR A 87 10.47 14.08 -15.55
C THR A 87 9.71 14.93 -16.56
N LYS A 88 9.50 14.42 -17.79
CA LYS A 88 8.75 15.16 -18.83
C LYS A 88 7.29 15.36 -18.47
N VAL A 89 6.68 14.47 -17.67
CA VAL A 89 5.30 14.66 -17.19
C VAL A 89 5.24 15.91 -16.31
N LEU A 90 6.22 16.10 -15.42
CA LEU A 90 6.31 17.32 -14.60
C LEU A 90 6.53 18.57 -15.45
N THR A 91 7.44 18.52 -16.42
CA THR A 91 7.69 19.65 -17.34
C THR A 91 6.47 19.98 -18.20
N ALA A 92 5.76 18.97 -18.70
CA ALA A 92 4.55 19.16 -19.49
C ALA A 92 3.42 19.77 -18.64
N THR A 93 3.24 19.30 -17.40
CA THR A 93 2.30 19.90 -16.44
C THR A 93 2.65 21.36 -16.16
N LEU A 94 3.94 21.68 -15.98
CA LEU A 94 4.39 23.05 -15.80
C LEU A 94 4.06 23.93 -17.02
N ALA A 95 4.30 23.42 -18.23
CA ALA A 95 3.98 24.14 -19.46
C ALA A 95 2.46 24.37 -19.62
N ALA A 96 1.64 23.34 -19.36
CA ALA A 96 0.19 23.44 -19.40
C ALA A 96 -0.34 24.45 -18.36
N TYR A 97 0.24 24.44 -17.15
CA TYR A 97 -0.09 25.42 -16.11
C TYR A 97 0.22 26.84 -16.58
N ALA A 98 1.42 27.08 -17.12
CA ALA A 98 1.81 28.39 -17.64
C ALA A 98 0.92 28.87 -18.81
N ALA A 99 0.47 27.96 -19.67
CA ALA A 99 -0.44 28.27 -20.77
C ALA A 99 -1.89 28.56 -20.32
N SER A 100 -2.24 28.23 -19.07
CA SER A 100 -3.56 28.47 -18.49
C SER A 100 -3.66 29.77 -17.69
N LEU A 101 -2.55 30.47 -17.48
CA LEU A 101 -2.47 31.80 -16.86
C LEU A 101 -2.79 32.89 -17.88
#